data_AF-A0A9Y3SBL1-F1
#
_entry.id   AF-A0A9Y3SBL1-F1
#
_cell.length_a   1.000
_cell.length_b   1.000
_cell.length_c   1.000
_cell.angle_alpha   90.00
_cell.angle_beta   90.00
_cell.angle_gamma   90.00
#
_symmetry.space_group_name_H-M   'P 1'
#
loop_
_entity.id
_entity.type
_entity.pdbx_description
1 polymer ?
#
loop_
_entity_poly.entity_id
_entity_poly.type
_entity_poly.pdbx_seq_one_letter_code
_entity_poly.pdbx_strand_id
1 'polypeptide(L)'
;MLSLPFSSMCTAQSRNGKQLSFVSSLIGSYFGAELCSLDVDSDGSTDFLLVGAPQFHLPQVKKEGRVYIYSVSNETVLESNQDVTGPSMGRFGTTISSLPDLNGDGLRDIAVGAPLEDDKSGAVYIYHGNRQRGIVSTFSQRIMGKNIDHGLKFFGRAIFGDLGEDGLPGVVVESRGAAVVFRSKPVFNVLARLSFHPENLDALSPDKNVALVKITACFEKVEATKSKAGPVSSALNITCTLNVTSQASQSMFSQTLKLRDENTCVSYSINRA
;
A
#
# COMPACT_ATOMS: atom_id res chain seq x y z
N MET A 1 -48.04 -5.79 -7.78
CA MET A 1 -46.90 -6.43 -8.46
C MET A 1 -45.74 -6.48 -7.48
N LEU A 2 -45.45 -7.66 -6.93
CA LEU A 2 -44.27 -7.88 -6.08
C LEU A 2 -43.06 -8.09 -7.01
N SER A 3 -42.19 -7.08 -7.09
CA SER A 3 -40.89 -7.19 -7.72
C SER A 3 -39.98 -8.00 -6.80
N LEU A 4 -39.79 -9.29 -7.08
CA LEU A 4 -38.71 -10.06 -6.46
C LEU A 4 -37.37 -9.49 -6.97
N PRO A 5 -36.43 -9.10 -6.09
CA PRO A 5 -35.13 -8.62 -6.55
C PRO A 5 -34.33 -9.81 -7.09
N PHE A 6 -34.15 -9.86 -8.41
CA PHE A 6 -33.22 -10.79 -9.04
C PHE A 6 -31.79 -10.31 -8.78
N SER A 7 -30.94 -11.21 -8.31
CA SER A 7 -29.58 -10.90 -7.87
C SER A 7 -28.56 -11.84 -8.52
N SER A 8 -27.31 -11.40 -8.68
CA SER A 8 -26.25 -12.24 -9.24
C SER A 8 -25.66 -13.10 -8.13
N MET A 9 -25.66 -14.43 -8.29
CA MET A 9 -25.23 -15.37 -7.25
C MET A 9 -23.95 -16.10 -7.64
N CYS A 10 -22.98 -16.18 -6.72
CA CYS A 10 -21.82 -17.08 -6.82
C CYS A 10 -21.91 -18.13 -5.72
N THR A 11 -21.42 -19.35 -5.93
CA THR A 11 -21.37 -20.39 -4.90
C THR A 11 -19.95 -20.92 -4.71
N ALA A 12 -19.50 -21.02 -3.47
CA ALA A 12 -18.26 -21.69 -3.08
C ALA A 12 -18.56 -22.86 -2.14
N GLN A 13 -17.72 -23.89 -2.14
CA GLN A 13 -17.88 -25.04 -1.26
C GLN A 13 -16.66 -25.18 -0.34
N SER A 14 -16.91 -25.25 0.96
CA SER A 14 -15.89 -25.54 1.97
C SER A 14 -15.42 -26.99 1.89
N ARG A 15 -14.20 -27.27 2.41
CA ARG A 15 -13.67 -28.64 2.61
C ARG A 15 -14.63 -29.56 3.36
N ASN A 16 -15.50 -29.02 4.21
CA ASN A 16 -16.48 -29.79 4.98
C ASN A 16 -17.83 -29.98 4.23
N GLY A 17 -17.88 -29.67 2.93
CA GLY A 17 -19.07 -29.83 2.09
C GLY A 17 -20.12 -28.72 2.21
N LYS A 18 -19.92 -27.73 3.11
CA LYS A 18 -20.82 -26.59 3.31
C LYS A 18 -20.79 -25.65 2.10
N GLN A 19 -21.94 -25.42 1.49
CA GLN A 19 -22.11 -24.51 0.35
C GLN A 19 -22.37 -23.08 0.85
N LEU A 20 -21.65 -22.12 0.28
CA LEU A 20 -21.74 -20.70 0.60
C LEU A 20 -22.23 -19.97 -0.65
N SER A 21 -23.34 -19.25 -0.53
CA SER A 21 -23.95 -18.47 -1.62
C SER A 21 -23.74 -16.98 -1.37
N PHE A 22 -23.19 -16.30 -2.36
CA PHE A 22 -22.91 -14.86 -2.35
C PHE A 22 -23.86 -14.16 -3.29
N VAL A 23 -24.29 -12.95 -2.94
CA VAL A 23 -25.28 -12.25 -3.73
C VAL A 23 -24.83 -10.81 -3.98
N SER A 24 -24.68 -10.43 -5.25
CA SER A 24 -24.57 -9.03 -5.65
C SER A 24 -25.94 -8.48 -6.01
N SER A 25 -26.23 -7.26 -5.56
CA SER A 25 -27.49 -6.56 -5.79
C SER A 25 -27.68 -6.09 -7.24
N LEU A 26 -26.63 -6.14 -8.08
CA LEU A 26 -26.70 -5.70 -9.48
C LEU A 26 -26.59 -6.88 -10.45
N ILE A 27 -27.65 -7.06 -11.24
CA ILE A 27 -27.71 -8.03 -12.34
C ILE A 27 -26.73 -7.61 -13.44
N GLY A 28 -26.04 -8.57 -14.05
CA GLY A 28 -25.10 -8.30 -15.14
C GLY A 28 -23.78 -7.69 -14.68
N SER A 29 -23.54 -7.59 -13.36
CA SER A 29 -22.26 -7.14 -12.81
C SER A 29 -21.10 -8.11 -13.01
N TYR A 30 -21.40 -9.34 -13.46
CA TYR A 30 -20.43 -10.44 -13.56
C TYR A 30 -19.76 -10.75 -12.21
N PHE A 31 -20.53 -10.61 -11.11
CA PHE A 31 -20.06 -10.99 -9.78
C PHE A 31 -19.64 -12.47 -9.75
N GLY A 32 -18.44 -12.76 -9.26
CA GLY A 32 -17.85 -14.10 -9.29
C GLY A 32 -17.00 -14.38 -10.52
N ALA A 33 -16.78 -13.40 -11.41
CA ALA A 33 -15.94 -13.59 -12.61
C ALA A 33 -14.45 -13.80 -12.30
N GLU A 34 -14.00 -13.34 -11.13
CA GLU A 34 -12.65 -13.52 -10.62
C GLU A 34 -12.73 -13.83 -9.12
N LEU A 35 -11.90 -14.76 -8.66
CA LEU A 35 -11.81 -15.16 -7.25
C LEU A 35 -10.35 -15.16 -6.82
N CYS A 36 -10.05 -14.60 -5.65
CA CYS A 36 -8.72 -14.63 -5.06
C CYS A 36 -8.81 -14.93 -3.57
N SER A 37 -8.16 -16.01 -3.14
CA SER A 37 -7.91 -16.28 -1.71
C SER A 37 -6.76 -15.42 -1.21
N LEU A 38 -6.93 -14.79 -0.06
CA LEU A 38 -5.92 -14.01 0.62
C LEU A 38 -5.75 -14.54 2.05
N ASP A 39 -4.60 -15.16 2.29
CA ASP A 39 -4.00 -15.35 3.60
C ASP A 39 -3.21 -14.06 3.88
N VAL A 40 -3.77 -13.16 4.71
CA VAL A 40 -3.26 -11.79 4.85
C VAL A 40 -2.08 -11.75 5.81
N ASP A 41 -2.02 -12.63 6.80
CA ASP A 41 -0.94 -12.66 7.79
C ASP A 41 0.05 -13.80 7.60
N SER A 42 -0.12 -14.59 6.53
CA SER A 42 0.76 -15.69 6.12
C SER A 42 0.83 -16.83 7.16
N ASP A 43 -0.28 -17.11 7.84
CA ASP A 43 -0.38 -18.20 8.82
C ASP A 43 -0.65 -19.59 8.20
N GLY A 44 -0.87 -19.64 6.88
CA GLY A 44 -1.17 -20.85 6.12
C GLY A 44 -2.67 -21.14 5.96
N SER A 45 -3.54 -20.29 6.52
CA SER A 45 -4.99 -20.34 6.39
C SER A 45 -5.50 -19.16 5.56
N THR A 46 -6.53 -19.37 4.75
CA THR A 46 -7.14 -18.26 4.02
C THR A 46 -8.02 -17.43 4.95
N ASP A 47 -7.64 -16.17 5.17
CA ASP A 47 -8.41 -15.23 5.99
C ASP A 47 -9.52 -14.52 5.21
N PHE A 48 -9.31 -14.27 3.93
CA PHE A 48 -10.23 -13.49 3.10
C PHE A 48 -10.43 -14.11 1.72
N LEU A 49 -11.66 -13.98 1.21
CA LEU A 49 -12.02 -14.28 -0.17
C LEU A 49 -12.38 -12.97 -0.88
N LEU A 50 -11.68 -12.68 -1.97
CA LEU A 50 -11.96 -11.54 -2.82
C LEU A 50 -12.73 -12.01 -4.06
N VAL A 51 -13.79 -11.27 -4.40
CA VAL A 51 -14.69 -11.60 -5.50
C VAL A 51 -14.84 -10.41 -6.44
N GLY A 52 -14.42 -10.60 -7.69
CA GLY A 52 -14.53 -9.59 -8.75
C GLY A 52 -15.93 -9.52 -9.35
N ALA A 53 -16.38 -8.30 -9.61
CA ALA A 53 -17.58 -7.96 -10.38
C ALA A 53 -17.20 -6.89 -11.42
N PRO A 54 -16.43 -7.25 -12.46
CA PRO A 54 -15.83 -6.29 -13.39
C PRO A 54 -16.85 -5.49 -14.21
N GLN A 55 -18.09 -5.97 -14.35
CA GLN A 55 -19.16 -5.25 -15.07
C GLN A 55 -20.10 -4.51 -14.12
N PHE A 56 -19.79 -4.45 -12.82
CA PHE A 56 -20.53 -3.60 -11.88
C PHE A 56 -20.46 -2.15 -12.36
N HIS A 57 -21.60 -1.52 -12.65
CA HIS A 57 -21.62 -0.23 -13.32
C HIS A 57 -22.43 0.80 -12.52
N LEU A 58 -21.82 1.96 -12.27
CA LEU A 58 -22.47 3.12 -11.65
C LEU A 58 -22.48 4.28 -12.67
N PRO A 59 -23.56 4.44 -13.45
CA PRO A 59 -23.62 5.41 -14.55
C PRO A 59 -23.37 6.85 -14.08
N GLN A 60 -23.92 7.22 -12.92
CA GLN A 60 -23.95 8.61 -12.46
C GLN A 60 -22.58 9.15 -12.07
N VAL A 61 -21.66 8.27 -11.70
CA VAL A 61 -20.30 8.64 -11.28
C VAL A 61 -19.23 8.07 -12.22
N LYS A 62 -19.63 7.48 -13.36
CA LYS A 62 -18.73 6.88 -14.37
C LYS A 62 -17.69 5.93 -13.76
N LYS A 63 -18.14 5.05 -12.88
CA LYS A 63 -17.31 4.00 -12.26
C LYS A 63 -17.76 2.63 -12.75
N GLU A 64 -16.79 1.79 -13.07
CA GLU A 64 -17.02 0.41 -13.51
C GLU A 64 -16.06 -0.56 -12.83
N GLY A 65 -16.61 -1.69 -12.41
CA GLY A 65 -15.88 -2.73 -11.73
C GLY A 65 -15.85 -2.55 -10.22
N ARG A 66 -16.00 -3.67 -9.53
CA ARG A 66 -16.01 -3.74 -8.07
C ARG A 66 -15.35 -5.03 -7.62
N VAL A 67 -14.68 -4.97 -6.48
CA VAL A 67 -14.16 -6.15 -5.77
C VAL A 67 -14.79 -6.18 -4.39
N TYR A 68 -15.36 -7.32 -4.03
CA TYR A 68 -15.95 -7.58 -2.72
C TYR A 68 -14.98 -8.41 -1.89
N ILE A 69 -14.87 -8.10 -0.61
CA ILE A 69 -13.96 -8.76 0.32
C ILE A 69 -14.81 -9.43 1.40
N TYR A 70 -14.69 -10.74 1.52
CA TYR A 70 -15.36 -11.56 2.53
C TYR A 70 -14.34 -12.10 3.51
N SER A 71 -14.59 -11.98 4.81
CA SER A 71 -13.79 -12.66 5.83
C SER A 71 -14.20 -14.12 5.94
N VAL A 72 -13.21 -15.00 6.00
CA VAL A 72 -13.35 -16.44 6.17
C VAL A 72 -13.13 -16.75 7.64
N SER A 73 -14.15 -17.25 8.33
CA SER A 73 -14.00 -17.74 9.71
C SER A 73 -13.79 -19.26 9.76
N ASN A 74 -13.29 -19.77 10.90
CA ASN A 74 -13.10 -21.21 11.15
C ASN A 74 -14.37 -22.06 10.96
N GLU A 75 -15.56 -21.46 11.05
CA GLU A 75 -16.84 -22.12 10.78
C GLU A 75 -17.26 -22.07 9.30
N THR A 76 -16.35 -21.61 8.43
CA THR A 76 -16.57 -21.31 7.01
C THR A 76 -17.77 -20.38 6.79
N VAL A 77 -17.95 -19.42 7.69
CA VAL A 77 -18.91 -18.34 7.49
C VAL A 77 -18.19 -17.23 6.74
N LEU A 78 -18.82 -16.74 5.67
CA LEU A 78 -18.30 -15.64 4.87
C LEU A 78 -19.12 -14.41 5.16
N GLU A 79 -18.53 -13.48 5.90
CA GLU A 79 -19.16 -12.21 6.22
C GLU A 79 -18.66 -11.15 5.24
N SER A 80 -19.59 -10.37 4.68
CA SER A 80 -19.24 -9.24 3.82
C SER A 80 -18.51 -8.20 4.66
N ASN A 81 -17.20 -8.05 4.45
CA ASN A 81 -16.38 -7.19 5.26
C ASN A 81 -16.32 -5.77 4.67
N GLN A 82 -15.98 -5.67 3.37
CA GLN A 82 -15.98 -4.41 2.63
C GLN A 82 -16.03 -4.65 1.12
N ASP A 83 -16.16 -3.57 0.35
CA ASP A 83 -15.99 -3.57 -1.10
C ASP A 83 -15.21 -2.34 -1.58
N VAL A 84 -14.51 -2.49 -2.69
CA VAL A 84 -13.78 -1.41 -3.36
C VAL A 84 -14.27 -1.30 -4.81
N THR A 85 -14.57 -0.08 -5.24
CA THR A 85 -15.05 0.21 -6.60
C THR A 85 -13.95 0.91 -7.40
N GLY A 86 -13.79 0.53 -8.67
CA GLY A 86 -12.84 1.18 -9.57
C GLY A 86 -13.03 2.70 -9.62
N PRO A 87 -11.96 3.49 -9.68
CA PRO A 87 -12.07 4.95 -9.67
C PRO A 87 -12.64 5.51 -10.98
N SER A 88 -12.61 4.73 -12.07
CA SER A 88 -13.10 5.13 -13.39
C SER A 88 -13.77 3.97 -14.14
N MET A 89 -14.18 4.21 -15.39
CA MET A 89 -14.65 3.17 -16.30
C MET A 89 -13.45 2.36 -16.80
N GLY A 90 -13.42 1.06 -16.53
CA GLY A 90 -12.39 0.20 -17.09
C GLY A 90 -12.34 -1.22 -16.57
N ARG A 91 -13.48 -1.72 -16.08
CA ARG A 91 -13.63 -3.08 -15.56
C ARG A 91 -12.66 -3.44 -14.44
N PHE A 92 -12.58 -2.57 -13.44
CA PHE A 92 -11.82 -2.86 -12.23
C PHE A 92 -12.25 -4.18 -11.58
N GLY A 93 -11.30 -5.00 -11.12
CA GLY A 93 -11.60 -6.34 -10.61
C GLY A 93 -11.76 -7.39 -11.70
N THR A 94 -11.27 -7.13 -12.93
CA THR A 94 -11.16 -8.17 -13.97
C THR A 94 -10.15 -9.24 -13.56
N THR A 95 -9.10 -8.85 -12.87
CA THR A 95 -8.11 -9.75 -12.28
C THR A 95 -7.77 -9.30 -10.87
N ILE A 96 -7.53 -10.27 -10.00
CA ILE A 96 -7.15 -10.03 -8.62
C ILE A 96 -6.02 -11.01 -8.31
N SER A 97 -4.89 -10.50 -7.84
CA SER A 97 -3.72 -11.32 -7.53
C SER A 97 -3.27 -11.02 -6.10
N SER A 98 -3.15 -12.06 -5.28
CA SER A 98 -2.49 -11.95 -3.98
C SER A 98 -0.99 -11.85 -4.20
N LEU A 99 -0.40 -10.80 -3.63
CA LEU A 99 1.03 -10.52 -3.71
C LEU A 99 1.68 -10.79 -2.36
N PRO A 100 2.98 -11.11 -2.33
CA PRO A 100 3.75 -11.02 -1.10
C PRO A 100 3.71 -9.59 -0.55
N ASP A 101 4.08 -9.44 0.72
CA ASP A 101 4.22 -8.14 1.40
C ASP A 101 5.17 -7.20 0.65
N LEU A 102 4.65 -6.12 0.05
CA LEU A 102 5.43 -5.19 -0.76
C LEU A 102 6.07 -4.08 0.06
N ASN A 103 5.54 -3.79 1.26
CA ASN A 103 5.95 -2.66 2.10
C ASN A 103 6.69 -3.06 3.38
N GLY A 104 6.80 -4.36 3.67
CA GLY A 104 7.51 -4.89 4.83
C GLY A 104 6.75 -4.74 6.14
N ASP A 105 5.42 -4.63 6.11
CA ASP A 105 4.60 -4.54 7.33
C ASP A 105 4.14 -5.90 7.90
N GLY A 106 4.52 -6.98 7.22
CA GLY A 106 4.21 -8.36 7.56
C GLY A 106 2.84 -8.83 7.08
N LEU A 107 2.16 -8.08 6.21
CA LEU A 107 0.88 -8.47 5.61
C LEU A 107 0.99 -8.68 4.10
N ARG A 108 0.30 -9.68 3.57
CA ARG A 108 0.22 -9.87 2.12
C ARG A 108 -0.64 -8.77 1.48
N ASP A 109 -0.17 -8.31 0.34
CA ASP A 109 -0.82 -7.27 -0.44
C ASP A 109 -1.65 -7.86 -1.58
N ILE A 110 -2.35 -7.02 -2.33
CA ILE A 110 -3.02 -7.44 -3.57
C ILE A 110 -2.75 -6.46 -4.73
N ALA A 111 -2.87 -6.99 -5.94
CA ALA A 111 -3.02 -6.21 -7.15
C ALA A 111 -4.38 -6.45 -7.80
N VAL A 112 -5.01 -5.39 -8.29
CA VAL A 112 -6.29 -5.44 -9.00
C VAL A 112 -6.17 -4.81 -10.38
N GLY A 113 -6.54 -5.57 -11.41
CA GLY A 113 -6.50 -5.13 -12.80
C GLY A 113 -7.77 -4.41 -13.25
N ALA A 114 -7.56 -3.36 -14.06
CA ALA A 114 -8.61 -2.61 -14.75
C ALA A 114 -8.20 -2.40 -16.24
N PRO A 115 -8.24 -3.47 -17.06
CA PRO A 115 -7.63 -3.47 -18.39
C PRO A 115 -8.30 -2.55 -19.40
N LEU A 116 -9.52 -2.06 -19.14
CA LEU A 116 -10.21 -1.15 -20.06
C LEU A 116 -10.06 0.33 -19.69
N GLU A 117 -9.39 0.66 -18.59
CA GLU A 117 -9.13 2.06 -18.21
C GLU A 117 -8.20 2.77 -19.20
N ASP A 118 -8.19 4.10 -19.14
CA ASP A 118 -7.27 4.96 -19.89
C ASP A 118 -7.25 4.62 -21.40
N ASP A 119 -8.42 4.66 -22.04
CA ASP A 119 -8.60 4.35 -23.46
C ASP A 119 -8.03 2.97 -23.85
N LYS A 120 -8.35 1.97 -23.02
CA LYS A 120 -7.91 0.58 -23.17
C LYS A 120 -6.39 0.39 -23.06
N SER A 121 -5.64 1.38 -22.60
CA SER A 121 -4.24 1.14 -22.24
C SER A 121 -4.15 0.24 -21.01
N GLY A 122 -5.11 0.36 -20.09
CA GLY A 122 -5.26 -0.47 -18.90
C GLY A 122 -4.43 0.01 -17.72
N ALA A 123 -4.83 -0.40 -16.53
CA ALA A 123 -4.17 -0.05 -15.28
C ALA A 123 -4.18 -1.21 -14.28
N VAL A 124 -3.25 -1.15 -13.33
CA VAL A 124 -3.18 -2.02 -12.16
C VAL A 124 -3.13 -1.17 -10.91
N TYR A 125 -3.85 -1.58 -9.88
CA TYR A 125 -3.91 -0.93 -8.58
C TYR A 125 -3.30 -1.84 -7.52
N ILE A 126 -2.42 -1.30 -6.69
CA ILE A 126 -1.83 -1.99 -5.55
C ILE A 126 -2.56 -1.56 -4.28
N TYR A 127 -3.01 -2.53 -3.49
CA TYR A 127 -3.64 -2.31 -2.20
C TYR A 127 -2.85 -3.04 -1.13
N HIS A 128 -2.58 -2.35 -0.03
CA HIS A 128 -1.91 -2.97 1.10
C HIS A 128 -2.86 -3.86 1.91
N GLY A 129 -2.32 -4.93 2.46
CA GLY A 129 -3.02 -5.84 3.35
C GLY A 129 -3.57 -5.15 4.61
N ASN A 130 -4.64 -5.71 5.17
CA ASN A 130 -5.17 -5.28 6.46
C ASN A 130 -5.76 -6.47 7.22
N ARG A 131 -5.26 -6.75 8.42
CA ARG A 131 -5.73 -7.90 9.24
C ARG A 131 -7.24 -7.95 9.49
N GLN A 132 -7.89 -6.79 9.64
CA GLN A 132 -9.30 -6.73 10.02
C GLN A 132 -10.24 -6.73 8.82
N ARG A 133 -9.82 -6.08 7.72
CA ARG A 133 -10.67 -5.83 6.55
C ARG A 133 -10.21 -6.56 5.28
N GLY A 134 -9.13 -7.31 5.34
CA GLY A 134 -8.44 -7.92 4.21
C GLY A 134 -7.47 -6.96 3.53
N ILE A 135 -7.96 -5.77 3.16
CA ILE A 135 -7.15 -4.73 2.50
C ILE A 135 -7.45 -3.34 3.05
N VAL A 136 -6.52 -2.40 2.86
CA VAL A 136 -6.81 -0.96 3.00
C VAL A 136 -7.72 -0.53 1.84
N SER A 137 -8.76 0.27 2.09
CA SER A 137 -9.75 0.62 1.05
C SER A 137 -9.23 1.58 -0.03
N THR A 138 -8.11 2.25 0.23
CA THR A 138 -7.41 3.12 -0.71
C THR A 138 -6.19 2.42 -1.27
N PHE A 139 -6.03 2.44 -2.60
CA PHE A 139 -4.82 1.91 -3.23
C PHE A 139 -3.61 2.77 -2.85
N SER A 140 -2.46 2.14 -2.66
CA SER A 140 -1.19 2.83 -2.41
C SER A 140 -0.50 3.25 -3.70
N GLN A 141 -0.74 2.50 -4.77
CA GLN A 141 -0.14 2.79 -6.08
C GLN A 141 -1.11 2.46 -7.22
N ARG A 142 -1.08 3.29 -8.26
CA ARG A 142 -1.72 3.04 -9.55
C ARG A 142 -0.66 3.00 -10.65
N ILE A 143 -0.60 1.90 -11.38
CA ILE A 143 0.34 1.68 -12.48
C ILE A 143 -0.46 1.73 -13.79
N MET A 144 -0.16 2.72 -14.62
CA MET A 144 -0.82 2.93 -15.91
C MET A 144 -0.02 2.32 -17.05
N GLY A 145 -0.66 1.50 -17.88
CA GLY A 145 -0.04 0.93 -19.08
C GLY A 145 0.56 2.01 -19.97
N LYS A 146 -0.19 3.09 -20.23
CA LYS A 146 0.24 4.23 -21.06
C LYS A 146 1.49 4.96 -20.56
N ASN A 147 1.82 4.87 -19.27
CA ASN A 147 3.02 5.52 -18.70
C ASN A 147 4.27 4.66 -18.82
N ILE A 148 4.11 3.37 -19.12
CA ILE A 148 5.22 2.44 -19.35
C ILE A 148 5.56 2.46 -20.84
N ASP A 149 4.56 2.22 -21.67
CA ASP A 149 4.66 2.27 -23.12
C ASP A 149 3.27 2.56 -23.71
N HIS A 150 3.18 3.57 -24.57
CA HIS A 150 1.95 3.99 -25.23
C HIS A 150 1.31 2.89 -26.11
N GLY A 151 2.09 1.89 -26.55
CA GLY A 151 1.63 0.74 -27.32
C GLY A 151 0.90 -0.32 -26.50
N LEU A 152 1.02 -0.31 -25.17
CA LEU A 152 0.34 -1.29 -24.32
C LEU A 152 -1.18 -1.14 -24.39
N LYS A 153 -1.86 -2.27 -24.48
CA LYS A 153 -3.32 -2.36 -24.51
C LYS A 153 -3.80 -3.47 -23.60
N PHE A 154 -4.88 -3.23 -22.87
CA PHE A 154 -5.42 -4.19 -21.91
C PHE A 154 -4.40 -4.58 -20.82
N PHE A 155 -3.54 -3.63 -20.42
CA PHE A 155 -2.60 -3.82 -19.32
C PHE A 155 -3.35 -4.12 -18.02
N GLY A 156 -2.95 -5.15 -17.28
CA GLY A 156 -3.65 -5.62 -16.09
C GLY A 156 -4.69 -6.71 -16.36
N ARG A 157 -4.69 -7.33 -17.56
CA ARG A 157 -5.61 -8.45 -17.86
C ARG A 157 -5.19 -9.78 -17.24
N ALA A 158 -3.94 -9.92 -16.80
CA ALA A 158 -3.46 -10.99 -15.95
C ALA A 158 -2.32 -10.46 -15.09
N ILE A 159 -2.23 -10.92 -13.84
CA ILE A 159 -1.25 -10.46 -12.87
C ILE A 159 -0.74 -11.67 -12.09
N PHE A 160 0.57 -11.80 -11.98
CA PHE A 160 1.23 -12.87 -11.22
C PHE A 160 2.30 -12.26 -10.30
N GLY A 161 2.26 -12.59 -9.02
CA GLY A 161 3.25 -12.16 -8.02
C GLY A 161 4.29 -13.23 -7.70
N ASP A 162 5.31 -12.85 -6.93
CA ASP A 162 6.32 -13.74 -6.34
C ASP A 162 7.40 -14.27 -7.30
N LEU A 163 8.02 -13.36 -8.06
CA LEU A 163 9.12 -13.68 -8.98
C LEU A 163 10.48 -13.08 -8.55
N GLY A 164 10.64 -12.82 -7.25
CA GLY A 164 11.83 -12.17 -6.70
C GLY A 164 12.94 -13.15 -6.32
N GLU A 165 14.08 -13.11 -7.00
CA GLU A 165 15.29 -13.86 -6.60
C GLU A 165 16.13 -13.10 -5.55
N ASP A 166 15.94 -11.78 -5.45
CA ASP A 166 16.67 -10.85 -4.56
C ASP A 166 16.01 -10.67 -3.18
N GLY A 167 14.97 -11.46 -2.89
CA GLY A 167 14.19 -11.35 -1.66
C GLY A 167 13.19 -10.19 -1.64
N LEU A 168 13.09 -9.42 -2.73
CA LEU A 168 12.06 -8.41 -2.92
C LEU A 168 10.96 -8.97 -3.83
N PRO A 169 9.68 -8.75 -3.52
CA PRO A 169 8.61 -9.25 -4.37
C PRO A 169 8.69 -8.70 -5.81
N GLY A 170 8.60 -9.61 -6.78
CA GLY A 170 8.40 -9.29 -8.20
C GLY A 170 6.94 -9.47 -8.61
N VAL A 171 6.46 -8.64 -9.54
CA VAL A 171 5.10 -8.73 -10.10
C VAL A 171 5.17 -8.69 -11.62
N VAL A 172 4.52 -9.63 -12.29
CA VAL A 172 4.34 -9.62 -13.74
C VAL A 172 2.93 -9.22 -14.07
N VAL A 173 2.79 -8.24 -14.97
CA VAL A 173 1.52 -7.77 -15.47
C VAL A 173 1.46 -7.99 -16.97
N GLU A 174 0.43 -8.70 -17.42
CA GLU A 174 0.21 -8.92 -18.83
C GLU A 174 -0.54 -7.76 -19.48
N SER A 175 -0.23 -7.60 -20.77
CA SER A 175 -0.87 -6.72 -21.73
C SER A 175 -1.10 -7.51 -23.04
N ARG A 176 -1.78 -6.90 -24.01
CA ARG A 176 -1.99 -7.52 -25.32
C ARG A 176 -0.66 -7.66 -26.05
N GLY A 177 -0.15 -8.89 -26.13
CA GLY A 177 1.08 -9.21 -26.86
C GLY A 177 2.36 -8.84 -26.13
N ALA A 178 2.29 -8.50 -24.84
CA ALA A 178 3.44 -8.16 -24.02
C ALA A 178 3.20 -8.55 -22.55
N ALA A 179 4.29 -8.80 -21.82
CA ALA A 179 4.28 -8.93 -20.37
C ALA A 179 5.31 -7.96 -19.79
N VAL A 180 4.95 -7.26 -18.72
CA VAL A 180 5.81 -6.28 -18.06
C VAL A 180 6.17 -6.83 -16.69
N VAL A 181 7.47 -6.91 -16.40
CA VAL A 181 7.98 -7.36 -15.10
C VAL A 181 8.31 -6.14 -14.24
N PHE A 182 7.70 -6.06 -13.07
CA PHE A 182 8.01 -5.09 -12.03
C PHE A 182 8.82 -5.77 -10.93
N ARG A 183 9.80 -5.02 -10.41
CA ARG A 183 10.52 -5.38 -9.19
C ARG A 183 10.21 -4.32 -8.15
N SER A 184 9.84 -4.76 -6.95
CA SER A 184 9.70 -3.85 -5.82
C SER A 184 11.07 -3.29 -5.42
N LYS A 185 11.06 -2.19 -4.65
CA LYS A 185 12.26 -1.55 -4.12
C LYS A 185 12.30 -1.75 -2.61
N PRO A 186 13.49 -1.77 -1.98
CA PRO A 186 13.59 -1.81 -0.53
C PRO A 186 12.81 -0.66 0.12
N VAL A 187 12.05 -0.97 1.17
CA VAL A 187 11.36 0.02 2.00
C VAL A 187 12.12 0.19 3.31
N PHE A 188 12.37 1.44 3.69
CA PHE A 188 13.09 1.78 4.92
C PHE A 188 12.20 2.58 5.87
N ASN A 189 12.18 2.15 7.13
CA ASN A 189 11.64 2.92 8.24
C ASN A 189 12.75 3.82 8.80
N VAL A 190 12.45 5.12 8.92
CA VAL A 190 13.37 6.10 9.49
C VAL A 190 12.76 6.65 10.78
N LEU A 191 13.40 6.35 11.92
CA LEU A 191 13.03 6.87 13.22
C LEU A 191 13.87 8.12 13.52
N ALA A 192 13.21 9.27 13.67
CA ALA A 192 13.86 10.51 14.08
C ALA A 192 13.68 10.73 15.59
N ARG A 193 14.78 11.00 16.30
CA ARG A 193 14.82 11.35 17.71
C ARG A 193 15.43 12.72 17.87
N LEU A 194 14.78 13.59 18.63
CA LEU A 194 15.25 14.94 18.92
C LEU A 194 15.57 15.05 20.41
N SER A 195 16.76 15.53 20.75
CA SER A 195 17.20 15.78 22.13
C SER A 195 17.78 17.18 22.29
N PHE A 196 17.67 17.72 23.50
CA PHE A 196 18.10 19.06 23.87
C PHE A 196 19.07 18.97 25.03
N HIS A 197 20.15 19.73 24.97
CA HIS A 197 21.12 19.82 26.06
C HIS A 197 21.51 21.28 26.33
N PRO A 198 21.33 21.79 27.56
CA PRO A 198 20.65 21.15 28.69
C PRO A 198 19.14 20.96 28.41
N GLU A 199 18.51 19.93 29.00
CA GLU A 199 17.07 19.65 28.84
C GLU A 199 16.20 20.71 29.52
N ASN A 200 16.67 21.24 30.66
CA ASN A 200 16.04 22.35 31.39
C ASN A 200 16.94 23.58 31.35
N LEU A 201 16.36 24.69 30.90
CA LEU A 201 16.98 26.01 30.97
C LEU A 201 16.49 26.72 32.23
N ASP A 202 17.31 26.73 33.28
CA ASP A 202 17.06 27.58 34.44
C ASP A 202 17.25 29.04 34.05
N ALA A 203 16.13 29.77 34.00
CA ALA A 203 16.09 31.19 33.65
C ALA A 203 16.75 32.11 34.70
N LEU A 204 17.22 31.55 35.83
CA LEU A 204 17.70 32.29 37.00
C LEU A 204 19.20 32.09 37.28
N SER A 205 19.95 31.40 36.42
CA SER A 205 21.40 31.30 36.59
C SER A 205 22.05 32.68 36.36
N PRO A 206 22.81 33.23 37.33
CA PRO A 206 23.44 34.55 37.22
C PRO A 206 24.67 34.56 36.30
N ASP A 207 25.08 33.40 35.76
CA ASP A 207 26.19 33.30 34.83
C ASP A 207 25.79 33.82 33.44
N LYS A 208 26.31 35.00 33.08
CA LYS A 208 26.17 35.62 31.74
C LYS A 208 26.93 34.85 30.64
N ASN A 209 27.37 33.63 30.90
CA ASN A 209 27.84 32.75 29.85
C ASN A 209 26.61 32.27 29.07
N VAL A 210 26.50 32.79 27.84
CA VAL A 210 25.47 32.48 26.83
C VAL A 210 25.02 31.03 27.00
N ALA A 211 23.80 30.83 27.50
CA ALA A 211 23.23 29.50 27.67
C ALA A 211 23.08 28.87 26.27
N LEU A 212 24.08 28.08 25.89
CA LEU A 212 24.19 27.45 24.59
C LEU A 212 23.28 26.23 24.60
N VAL A 213 22.17 26.31 23.87
CA VAL A 213 21.26 25.18 23.72
C VAL A 213 21.76 24.33 22.55
N LYS A 214 22.22 23.12 22.85
CA LYS A 214 22.59 22.14 21.83
C LYS A 214 21.39 21.27 21.52
N ILE A 215 20.89 21.37 20.30
CA ILE A 215 19.84 20.53 19.75
C ILE A 215 20.51 19.40 18.98
N THR A 216 20.16 18.15 19.25
CA THR A 216 20.67 16.99 18.52
C THR A 216 19.52 16.20 17.90
N ALA A 217 19.54 16.06 16.58
CA ALA A 217 18.62 15.23 15.82
C ALA A 217 19.35 13.95 15.40
N CYS A 218 18.88 12.79 15.86
CA CYS A 218 19.38 11.48 15.49
C CYS A 218 18.36 10.76 14.60
N PHE A 219 18.86 10.07 13.58
CA PHE A 219 18.07 9.31 12.63
C PHE A 219 18.54 7.86 12.62
N GLU A 220 17.62 6.94 12.88
CA GLU A 220 17.83 5.51 12.84
C GLU A 220 17.09 4.93 11.62
N LYS A 221 17.81 4.21 10.77
CA LYS A 221 17.32 3.64 9.51
C LYS A 221 17.27 2.12 9.63
N VAL A 222 16.08 1.53 9.42
CA VAL A 222 15.86 0.08 9.44
C VAL A 222 15.13 -0.34 8.17
N GLU A 223 15.62 -1.38 7.47
CA GLU A 223 14.93 -1.92 6.29
C GLU A 223 13.73 -2.79 6.72
N ALA A 224 12.55 -2.47 6.20
CA ALA A 224 11.32 -3.20 6.48
C ALA A 224 11.23 -4.50 5.66
N THR A 225 11.58 -4.44 4.37
CA THR A 225 11.42 -5.53 3.38
C THR A 225 12.52 -6.60 3.41
N LYS A 226 13.56 -6.44 4.25
CA LYS A 226 14.65 -7.43 4.48
C LYS A 226 15.19 -8.09 3.20
N SER A 227 15.59 -7.30 2.20
CA SER A 227 16.11 -7.82 0.93
C SER A 227 17.32 -8.76 1.12
N LYS A 228 17.45 -9.78 0.26
CA LYS A 228 18.55 -10.77 0.31
C LYS A 228 19.80 -10.27 -0.41
N ALA A 229 19.67 -9.29 -1.28
CA ALA A 229 20.83 -8.60 -1.83
C ALA A 229 21.58 -7.94 -0.66
N GLY A 230 22.83 -8.36 -0.41
CA GLY A 230 23.67 -7.83 0.67
C GLY A 230 23.71 -6.30 0.69
N PRO A 231 24.12 -5.67 1.81
CA PRO A 231 23.71 -4.33 2.23
C PRO A 231 23.63 -3.38 1.04
N VAL A 232 22.42 -3.25 0.48
CA VAL A 232 22.21 -2.31 -0.62
C VAL A 232 22.41 -0.95 0.03
N SER A 233 23.55 -0.31 -0.27
CA SER A 233 23.90 1.02 0.24
C SER A 233 23.00 2.06 -0.41
N SER A 234 21.70 1.96 -0.19
CA SER A 234 20.71 2.95 -0.57
C SER A 234 20.90 4.12 0.37
N ALA A 235 21.83 5.01 0.03
CA ALA A 235 22.03 6.25 0.75
C ALA A 235 20.74 7.06 0.65
N LEU A 236 20.06 7.28 1.78
CA LEU A 236 18.88 8.13 1.84
C LEU A 236 19.32 9.56 2.10
N ASN A 237 18.91 10.49 1.24
CA ASN A 237 19.12 11.92 1.49
C ASN A 237 17.94 12.43 2.33
N ILE A 238 18.20 12.80 3.58
CA ILE A 238 17.23 13.38 4.49
C ILE A 238 17.59 14.83 4.75
N THR A 239 16.65 15.73 4.49
CA THR A 239 16.83 17.14 4.84
C THR A 239 16.23 17.39 6.22
N CYS A 240 17.08 17.71 7.19
CA CYS A 240 16.66 18.15 8.52
C CYS A 240 16.59 19.68 8.51
N THR A 241 15.41 20.23 8.81
CA THR A 241 15.21 21.67 8.93
C THR A 241 14.71 21.96 10.34
N LEU A 242 15.52 22.68 11.10
CA LEU A 242 15.22 23.16 12.45
C LEU A 242 14.88 24.65 12.37
N ASN A 243 13.62 24.99 12.61
CA ASN A 243 13.17 26.37 12.70
C ASN A 243 13.00 26.74 14.18
N VAL A 244 13.77 27.72 14.65
CA VAL A 244 13.70 28.19 16.03
C VAL A 244 13.18 29.62 16.05
N THR A 245 11.96 29.76 16.55
CA THR A 245 11.27 31.03 16.72
C THR A 245 11.29 31.44 18.19
N SER A 246 11.87 32.60 18.49
CA SER A 246 11.75 33.27 19.79
C SER A 246 11.05 34.62 19.63
N GLN A 247 10.60 35.23 20.73
CA GLN A 247 10.01 36.58 20.70
C GLN A 247 10.99 37.67 20.22
N ALA A 248 12.30 37.43 20.33
CA ALA A 248 13.35 38.41 20.01
C ALA A 248 14.10 38.10 18.69
N SER A 249 14.03 36.87 18.19
CA SER A 249 14.78 36.44 17.00
C SER A 249 14.16 35.21 16.33
N GLN A 250 14.31 35.15 15.01
CA GLN A 250 14.04 33.97 14.21
C GLN A 250 15.37 33.45 13.67
N SER A 251 15.67 32.18 13.93
CA SER A 251 16.82 31.51 13.35
C SER A 251 16.38 30.21 12.66
N MET A 252 16.93 29.98 11.46
CA MET A 252 16.62 28.80 10.66
C MET A 252 17.92 28.06 10.37
N PHE A 253 17.94 26.78 10.72
CA PHE A 253 19.02 25.86 10.36
C PHE A 253 18.45 24.78 9.44
N SER A 254 19.11 24.54 8.32
CA SER A 254 18.76 23.44 7.42
C SER A 254 20.02 22.71 7.02
N GLN A 255 20.02 21.38 7.19
CA GLN A 255 21.13 20.51 6.81
C GLN A 255 20.59 19.29 6.08
N THR A 256 21.19 18.99 4.94
CA THR A 256 20.94 17.74 4.23
C THR A 256 21.92 16.68 4.71
N LEU A 257 21.38 15.56 5.18
CA LEU A 257 22.11 14.40 5.64
C LEU A 257 21.99 13.26 4.65
N LYS A 258 23.07 12.50 4.49
CA LYS A 258 23.04 11.24 3.76
C LYS A 258 23.11 10.11 4.77
N LEU A 259 21.99 9.45 5.03
CA LEU A 259 21.98 8.22 5.84
C LEU A 259 22.60 7.10 5.03
N ARG A 260 23.90 6.87 5.24
CA ARG A 260 24.62 5.70 4.75
C ARG A 260 24.62 4.60 5.80
N ASP A 261 24.80 5.01 7.06
CA ASP A 261 24.86 4.13 8.22
C ASP A 261 23.48 3.99 8.87
N GLU A 262 23.32 2.97 9.72
CA GLU A 262 22.06 2.70 10.43
C GLU A 262 21.67 3.83 11.39
N ASN A 263 22.65 4.58 11.92
CA ASN A 263 22.40 5.68 12.83
C ASN A 263 23.23 6.91 12.44
N THR A 264 22.60 8.07 12.35
CA THR A 264 23.28 9.34 12.04
C THR A 264 22.70 10.46 12.90
N CYS A 265 23.55 11.21 13.59
CA CYS A 265 23.14 12.35 14.41
C CYS A 265 23.75 13.66 13.90
N VAL A 266 22.98 14.73 14.01
CA VAL A 266 23.40 16.11 13.77
C VAL A 266 23.13 16.93 14.99
N SER A 267 24.09 17.77 15.37
CA SER A 267 23.90 18.75 16.42
C SER A 267 23.98 20.17 15.89
N TYR A 268 23.11 21.04 16.39
CA TYR A 268 23.12 22.48 16.16
C TYR A 268 23.12 23.22 17.50
N SER A 269 23.89 24.29 17.61
CA SER A 269 24.03 25.07 18.84
C SER A 269 23.43 26.46 18.65
N ILE A 270 22.55 26.85 19.57
CA ILE A 270 21.89 28.15 19.55
C ILE A 270 22.45 29.01 20.66
N ASN A 271 22.97 30.16 20.28
CA ASN A 271 23.33 31.21 21.22
C ASN A 271 22.09 32.02 21.58
N ARG A 272 21.90 32.25 22.88
CA ARG A 272 20.96 33.26 23.38
C ARG A 272 21.53 34.63 23.00
N ALA A 273 20.89 35.32 22.05
CA ALA A 273 21.14 36.73 21.78
C ALA A 273 20.43 37.60 22.81
#